data_AF-A0A9P8VNU0-F1
#
_entry.id   AF-A0A9P8VNU0-F1
#
_cell.length_a   1.000
_cell.length_b   1.000
_cell.length_c   1.000
_cell.angle_alpha   90.00
_cell.angle_beta   90.00
_cell.angle_gamma   90.00
#
_symmetry.space_group_name_H-M   'P 1'
#
loop_
_entity.id
_entity.type
_entity.pdbx_description
1 polymer ?
#
loop_
_entity_poly.entity_id
_entity_poly.type
_entity_poly.pdbx_seq_one_letter_code
_entity_poly.pdbx_strand_id
1 'polypeptide(L)'
;VSQRPGNAATSNTETPLSQATSSAIGIQPASGPIENVWDYSVPVPCSRQKKLIYPKAPVELGPWSREQWHARFLIVRKQLEALVDKHLDLHGLERRPVYSLRMVGTAPSTAFPSIVITCRGVDAKALQDLFRSRAEHRLCIGKERSLVPWSSSLGNQRGVDESLPRPRLVYYRTRTDTVV
;
A
#
# COMPACT_ATOMS: atom_id res chain seq x y z
N VAL A 1 -74.56 13.93 -53.47
CA VAL A 1 -75.06 13.07 -52.36
C VAL A 1 -73.99 13.11 -51.28
N SER A 2 -74.02 14.07 -50.33
CA SER A 2 -74.81 14.09 -49.08
C SER A 2 -74.55 12.80 -48.26
N GLN A 3 -74.05 12.78 -47.03
CA GLN A 3 -74.26 13.69 -45.91
C GLN A 3 -73.11 13.64 -44.87
N ARG A 4 -72.90 14.75 -44.18
CA ARG A 4 -72.36 14.87 -42.81
C ARG A 4 -73.57 14.94 -41.86
N PRO A 5 -73.47 14.56 -40.58
CA PRO A 5 -73.44 15.59 -39.52
C PRO A 5 -72.52 15.17 -38.35
N GLY A 6 -71.85 16.08 -37.62
CA GLY A 6 -72.43 16.98 -36.58
C GLY A 6 -72.15 16.34 -35.20
N ASN A 7 -71.69 16.96 -34.11
CA ASN A 7 -71.93 18.27 -33.49
C ASN A 7 -70.75 18.52 -32.46
N ALA A 8 -70.16 19.71 -32.33
CA ALA A 8 -70.40 20.77 -31.31
C ALA A 8 -70.38 20.25 -29.84
N ALA A 9 -69.75 20.84 -28.81
CA ALA A 9 -69.28 22.20 -28.56
C ALA A 9 -68.41 22.24 -27.27
N THR A 10 -67.42 23.16 -27.26
CA THR A 10 -66.98 24.10 -26.20
C THR A 10 -66.98 23.69 -24.72
N SER A 11 -65.84 23.85 -24.02
CA SER A 11 -65.64 24.83 -22.91
C SER A 11 -64.33 24.61 -22.13
N ASN A 12 -63.52 25.68 -22.10
CA ASN A 12 -62.76 26.30 -20.99
C ASN A 12 -62.24 25.45 -19.81
N THR A 13 -61.02 25.76 -19.34
CA THR A 13 -60.73 26.36 -18.00
C THR A 13 -59.31 26.00 -17.50
N GLU A 14 -58.48 27.04 -17.41
CA GLU A 14 -57.45 27.40 -16.39
C GLU A 14 -56.27 26.48 -15.96
N THR A 15 -55.15 27.18 -15.80
CA THR A 15 -53.83 26.84 -15.23
C THR A 15 -53.90 26.41 -13.75
N PRO A 16 -52.93 25.61 -13.27
CA PRO A 16 -52.01 26.22 -12.30
C PRO A 16 -50.53 25.87 -12.49
N LEU A 17 -49.74 26.92 -12.23
CA LEU A 17 -48.33 26.99 -11.88
C LEU A 17 -47.92 25.92 -10.84
N SER A 18 -46.76 25.29 -11.03
CA SER A 18 -45.99 24.73 -9.91
C SER A 18 -44.50 24.89 -10.20
N GLN A 19 -43.93 25.84 -9.46
CA GLN A 19 -42.51 26.14 -9.36
C GLN A 19 -41.74 24.91 -8.90
N ALA A 20 -40.78 24.46 -9.69
CA ALA A 20 -39.72 23.58 -9.22
C ALA A 20 -38.55 24.44 -8.71
N THR A 21 -38.62 24.88 -7.46
CA THR A 21 -37.45 25.36 -6.72
C THR A 21 -36.64 24.14 -6.26
N SER A 22 -35.83 23.58 -7.17
CA SER A 22 -34.81 22.62 -6.77
C SER A 22 -33.56 23.38 -6.37
N SER A 23 -33.49 23.76 -5.09
CA SER A 23 -32.26 24.25 -4.47
C SER A 23 -31.25 23.12 -4.44
N ALA A 24 -30.48 22.96 -5.52
CA ALA A 24 -29.27 22.18 -5.51
C ALA A 24 -28.27 22.91 -4.61
N ILE A 25 -28.24 22.54 -3.33
CA ILE A 25 -27.14 22.86 -2.43
C ILE A 25 -25.93 22.12 -3.01
N GLY A 26 -25.19 22.82 -3.88
CA GLY A 26 -23.87 22.41 -4.32
C GLY A 26 -22.96 22.42 -3.10
N ILE A 27 -22.86 21.28 -2.43
CA ILE A 27 -21.80 21.04 -1.46
C ILE A 27 -20.52 20.94 -2.27
N GLN A 28 -19.91 22.10 -2.55
CA GLN A 28 -18.51 22.18 -2.93
C GLN A 28 -17.75 21.47 -1.79
N PRO A 29 -17.01 20.38 -2.06
CA PRO A 29 -16.15 19.82 -1.03
C PRO A 29 -15.14 20.90 -0.67
N ALA A 30 -15.26 21.42 0.55
CA ALA A 30 -14.30 22.35 1.11
C ALA A 30 -12.93 21.67 0.98
N SER A 31 -12.09 22.21 0.09
CA SER A 31 -10.71 21.78 -0.01
C SER A 31 -10.05 22.19 1.31
N GLY A 32 -10.00 21.25 2.24
CA GLY A 32 -9.18 21.40 3.44
C GLY A 32 -7.73 21.66 3.04
N PRO A 33 -6.85 22.02 3.99
CA PRO A 33 -5.44 22.18 3.72
C PRO A 33 -4.95 20.97 2.93
N ILE A 34 -4.35 21.18 1.76
CA ILE A 34 -3.70 20.12 0.99
C ILE A 34 -2.48 19.71 1.83
N GLU A 35 -2.69 18.81 2.80
CA GLU A 35 -1.60 18.23 3.58
C GLU A 35 -0.67 17.52 2.59
N ASN A 36 0.58 17.97 2.52
CA ASN A 36 1.57 17.25 1.74
C ASN A 36 1.75 15.87 2.38
N VAL A 37 1.48 14.86 1.57
CA VAL A 37 1.47 13.45 1.94
C VAL A 37 2.81 13.01 2.58
N TRP A 38 3.91 13.72 2.26
CA TRP A 38 5.25 13.48 2.79
C TRP A 38 5.55 14.17 4.14
N ASP A 39 4.71 15.10 4.58
CA ASP A 39 4.89 15.82 5.86
C ASP A 39 4.57 14.91 7.06
N TYR A 40 3.70 13.92 6.85
CA TYR A 40 3.37 12.93 7.86
C TYR A 40 4.36 11.76 7.82
N SER A 41 5.19 11.64 8.86
CA SER A 41 6.16 10.56 8.99
C SER A 41 6.27 10.02 10.43
N VAL A 42 6.69 8.77 10.54
CA VAL A 42 6.90 8.08 11.83
C VAL A 42 8.32 7.52 11.86
N PRO A 43 9.11 7.75 12.93
CA PRO A 43 10.46 7.20 13.01
C PRO A 43 10.44 5.67 13.11
N VAL A 44 11.40 5.02 12.47
CA VAL A 44 11.66 3.58 12.67
C VAL A 44 12.39 3.40 14.01
N PRO A 45 11.78 2.73 15.01
CA PRO A 45 12.39 2.54 16.32
C PRO A 45 13.76 1.87 16.21
N CYS A 46 14.73 2.38 16.98
CA CYS A 46 16.10 1.85 17.05
C CYS A 46 16.86 1.86 15.71
N SER A 47 16.41 2.64 14.72
CA SER A 47 17.11 2.79 13.44
C SER A 47 18.35 3.65 13.60
N ARG A 48 19.53 3.03 13.44
CA ARG A 48 20.84 3.74 13.44
C ARG A 48 20.93 4.82 12.36
N GLN A 49 20.20 4.64 11.27
CA GLN A 49 20.18 5.56 10.12
C GLN A 49 19.10 6.64 10.25
N LYS A 50 18.36 6.72 11.37
CA LYS A 50 17.25 7.66 11.56
C LYS A 50 16.20 7.59 10.45
N LYS A 51 15.88 6.37 10.00
CA LYS A 51 14.84 6.13 8.98
C LYS A 51 13.46 6.56 9.48
N LEU A 52 12.66 7.07 8.56
CA LEU A 52 11.28 7.50 8.70
C LEU A 52 10.41 6.65 7.76
N ILE A 53 9.22 6.29 8.26
CA ILE A 53 8.13 5.69 7.49
C ILE A 53 7.20 6.82 7.08
N TYR A 54 6.85 6.90 5.80
CA TYR A 54 5.89 7.86 5.26
C TYR A 54 4.60 7.12 4.94
N PRO A 55 3.65 7.00 5.89
CA PRO A 55 2.53 6.09 5.73
C PRO A 55 1.43 6.61 4.81
N LYS A 56 1.34 7.93 4.61
CA LYS A 56 0.41 8.49 3.63
C LYS A 56 0.99 8.44 2.21
N ALA A 57 2.32 8.36 2.05
CA ALA A 57 2.99 8.44 0.76
C ALA A 57 2.58 7.31 -0.20
N PRO A 58 2.31 7.62 -1.49
CA PRO A 58 2.03 6.60 -2.48
C PRO A 58 3.26 5.71 -2.66
N VAL A 59 3.05 4.39 -2.70
CA VAL A 59 4.13 3.42 -2.91
C VAL A 59 4.33 3.21 -4.40
N GLU A 60 5.07 4.13 -4.99
CA GLU A 60 5.39 4.16 -6.42
C GLU A 60 6.87 4.52 -6.56
N LEU A 61 7.60 3.77 -7.39
CA LEU A 61 9.02 4.06 -7.63
C LEU A 61 9.51 3.38 -8.90
N GLY A 62 10.27 4.13 -9.70
CA GLY A 62 10.88 3.63 -10.93
C GLY A 62 9.82 3.25 -11.97
N PRO A 63 9.99 2.14 -12.70
CA PRO A 63 9.04 1.72 -13.74
C PRO A 63 7.77 1.04 -13.18
N TRP A 64 7.65 0.88 -11.87
CA TRP A 64 6.60 0.09 -11.23
C TRP A 64 5.46 0.95 -10.68
N SER A 65 4.23 0.62 -11.08
CA SER A 65 3.01 1.22 -10.55
C SER A 65 2.71 0.80 -9.12
N ARG A 66 1.79 1.51 -8.46
CA ARG A 66 1.30 1.20 -7.13
C ARG A 66 0.72 -0.21 -7.05
N GLU A 67 -0.06 -0.59 -8.05
CA GLU A 67 -0.74 -1.88 -8.14
C GLU A 67 0.28 -3.01 -8.27
N GLN A 68 1.36 -2.80 -9.03
CA GLN A 68 2.44 -3.77 -9.18
C GLN A 68 3.21 -3.97 -7.86
N TRP A 69 3.51 -2.86 -7.16
CA TRP A 69 4.09 -2.93 -5.81
C TRP A 69 3.16 -3.66 -4.83
N HIS A 70 1.86 -3.37 -4.86
CA HIS A 70 0.87 -3.99 -3.99
C HIS A 70 0.71 -5.49 -4.28
N ALA A 71 0.58 -5.89 -5.55
CA ALA A 71 0.51 -7.28 -5.95
C ALA A 71 1.75 -8.05 -5.49
N ARG A 72 2.94 -7.46 -5.65
CA ARG A 72 4.19 -8.05 -5.15
C ARG A 72 4.20 -8.16 -3.63
N PHE A 73 3.74 -7.14 -2.92
CA PHE A 73 3.64 -7.16 -1.47
C PHE A 73 2.76 -8.31 -0.97
N LEU A 74 1.60 -8.54 -1.57
CA LEU A 74 0.70 -9.64 -1.17
C LEU A 74 1.38 -11.02 -1.30
N ILE A 75 2.11 -11.23 -2.40
CA ILE A 75 2.86 -12.48 -2.63
C ILE A 75 3.95 -12.65 -1.57
N VAL A 76 4.76 -11.61 -1.36
CA VAL A 76 5.85 -11.67 -0.38
C VAL A 76 5.30 -11.88 1.03
N ARG A 77 4.28 -11.12 1.43
CA ARG A 77 3.64 -11.23 2.75
C ARG A 77 3.20 -12.67 3.03
N LYS A 78 2.47 -13.29 2.11
CA LYS A 78 1.98 -14.68 2.26
C LYS A 78 3.14 -15.67 2.47
N GLN A 79 4.25 -15.47 1.75
CA GLN A 79 5.42 -16.34 1.88
C GLN A 79 6.17 -16.11 3.21
N LEU A 80 6.26 -14.86 3.67
CA LEU A 80 6.85 -14.53 4.98
C LEU A 80 6.00 -15.10 6.12
N GLU A 81 4.68 -14.98 6.05
CA GLU A 81 3.73 -15.58 7.00
C GLU A 81 3.91 -17.10 7.07
N ALA A 82 3.96 -17.78 5.92
CA ALA A 82 4.19 -19.22 5.87
C ALA A 82 5.55 -19.65 6.45
N LEU A 83 6.60 -18.84 6.28
CA LEU A 83 7.90 -19.12 6.88
C LEU A 83 7.87 -18.96 8.41
N VAL A 84 7.21 -17.92 8.92
CA VAL A 84 7.02 -17.71 10.36
C VAL A 84 6.26 -18.89 10.94
N ASP A 85 5.14 -19.27 10.34
CA ASP A 85 4.28 -20.37 10.81
C ASP A 85 5.00 -21.72 10.83
N LYS A 86 5.92 -21.94 9.88
CA LYS A 86 6.69 -23.18 9.79
C LYS A 86 7.87 -23.25 10.75
N HIS A 87 8.50 -22.12 11.05
CA HIS A 87 9.83 -22.10 11.67
C HIS A 87 9.91 -21.39 13.01
N LEU A 88 8.92 -20.58 13.37
CA LEU A 88 8.89 -19.86 14.64
C LEU A 88 7.63 -20.24 15.40
N ASP A 89 7.82 -20.64 16.66
CA ASP A 89 6.72 -20.79 17.59
C ASP A 89 6.29 -19.40 18.10
N LEU A 90 5.41 -18.75 17.34
CA LEU A 90 4.72 -17.53 17.74
C LEU A 90 3.23 -17.84 17.97
N HIS A 91 2.93 -18.85 18.80
CA HIS A 91 1.54 -19.16 19.19
C HIS A 91 0.92 -17.97 19.96
N GLY A 92 -0.02 -17.28 19.30
CA GLY A 92 -0.75 -16.12 19.81
C GLY A 92 -0.84 -15.00 18.76
N LEU A 93 -2.05 -14.53 18.44
CA LEU A 93 -2.29 -13.43 17.48
C LEU A 93 -1.45 -12.18 17.81
N GLU A 94 -1.27 -11.87 19.09
CA GLU A 94 -0.47 -10.75 19.58
C GLU A 94 1.04 -10.89 19.32
N ARG A 95 1.52 -12.12 19.09
CA ARG A 95 2.93 -12.42 18.84
C ARG A 95 3.26 -12.45 17.36
N ARG A 96 2.25 -12.49 16.48
CA ARG A 96 2.47 -12.56 15.04
C ARG A 96 2.95 -11.21 14.50
N PRO A 97 3.97 -11.19 13.64
CA PRO A 97 4.40 -9.96 12.99
C PRO A 97 3.31 -9.44 12.04
N VAL A 98 3.17 -8.12 11.99
CA VAL A 98 2.27 -7.43 11.05
C VAL A 98 3.10 -6.83 9.92
N TYR A 99 2.64 -7.00 8.69
CA TYR A 99 3.33 -6.55 7.48
C TYR A 99 2.56 -5.40 6.83
N SER A 100 3.26 -4.32 6.47
CA SER A 100 2.68 -3.24 5.67
C SER A 100 3.66 -2.74 4.63
N LEU A 101 3.16 -2.43 3.43
CA LEU A 101 3.96 -1.83 2.36
C LEU A 101 3.93 -0.31 2.48
N ARG A 102 5.09 0.33 2.65
CA ARG A 102 5.23 1.77 2.90
C ARG A 102 6.47 2.34 2.20
N MET A 103 6.49 3.66 2.01
CA MET A 103 7.72 4.39 1.64
C MET A 103 8.57 4.61 2.90
N VAL A 104 9.86 4.24 2.85
CA VAL A 104 10.78 4.38 3.99
C VAL A 104 12.12 4.96 3.55
N GLY A 105 12.57 6.03 4.20
CA GLY A 105 13.82 6.74 3.87
C GLY A 105 14.30 7.60 5.03
N THR A 106 15.42 8.31 4.89
CA THR A 106 15.85 9.32 5.87
C THR A 106 15.23 10.69 5.58
N ALA A 107 14.79 10.89 4.35
CA ALA A 107 14.07 12.04 3.83
C ALA A 107 13.14 11.57 2.68
N PRO A 108 12.11 12.35 2.29
CA PRO A 108 11.19 11.98 1.21
C PRO A 108 11.90 11.58 -0.10
N SER A 109 12.91 12.35 -0.51
CA SER A 109 13.72 12.10 -1.72
C SER A 109 14.53 10.80 -1.69
N THR A 110 14.74 10.23 -0.51
CA THR A 110 15.49 8.96 -0.32
C THR A 110 14.57 7.79 0.03
N ALA A 111 13.26 8.03 0.08
CA ALA A 111 12.29 7.03 0.49
C ALA A 111 12.11 5.95 -0.59
N PHE A 112 12.04 4.69 -0.16
CA PHE A 112 11.97 3.54 -1.04
C PHE A 112 10.85 2.59 -0.60
N PRO A 113 10.13 1.93 -1.53
CA PRO A 113 9.15 0.90 -1.22
C PRO A 113 9.72 -0.19 -0.32
N SER A 114 9.13 -0.34 0.86
CA SER A 114 9.61 -1.24 1.91
C SER A 114 8.46 -1.97 2.58
N ILE A 115 8.68 -3.24 2.93
CA ILE A 115 7.80 -3.99 3.81
C ILE A 115 8.24 -3.70 5.24
N VAL A 116 7.41 -2.96 5.96
CA VAL A 116 7.54 -2.71 7.39
C VAL A 116 6.97 -3.91 8.13
N ILE A 117 7.83 -4.59 8.88
CA ILE A 117 7.54 -5.74 9.72
C ILE A 117 7.44 -5.23 11.16
N THR A 118 6.21 -5.02 11.62
CA THR A 118 5.94 -4.68 13.02
C THR A 118 5.99 -5.96 13.84
N CYS A 119 6.91 -6.02 14.80
CA CYS A 119 7.16 -7.20 15.62
C CYS A 119 7.66 -6.79 17.01
N ARG A 120 7.60 -7.73 17.97
CA ARG A 120 8.18 -7.50 19.29
C ARG A 120 9.70 -7.38 19.18
N GLY A 121 10.29 -6.54 20.02
CA GLY A 121 11.75 -6.37 20.06
C GLY A 121 12.51 -7.69 20.24
N VAL A 122 11.98 -8.60 21.06
CA VAL A 122 12.57 -9.92 21.35
C VAL A 122 12.58 -10.86 20.13
N ASP A 123 11.58 -10.78 19.27
CA ASP A 123 11.43 -11.68 18.11
C ASP A 123 12.18 -11.16 16.87
N ALA A 124 12.53 -9.87 16.87
CA ALA A 124 13.09 -9.19 15.70
C ALA A 124 14.37 -9.85 15.17
N LYS A 125 15.23 -10.40 16.04
CA LYS A 125 16.45 -11.09 15.61
C LYS A 125 16.13 -12.42 14.92
N ALA A 126 15.24 -13.23 15.50
CA ALA A 126 14.82 -14.50 14.92
C ALA A 126 14.16 -14.30 13.54
N LEU A 127 13.30 -13.28 13.40
CA LEU A 127 12.69 -12.90 12.13
C LEU A 127 13.73 -12.43 11.09
N GLN A 128 14.73 -11.66 11.52
CA GLN A 128 15.84 -11.23 10.65
C GLN A 128 16.64 -12.42 10.11
N ASP A 129 17.02 -13.33 10.99
CA ASP A 129 17.82 -14.50 10.62
C ASP A 129 17.02 -15.47 9.73
N LEU A 130 15.73 -15.66 10.02
CA LEU A 130 14.83 -16.46 9.19
C LEU A 130 14.67 -15.90 7.77
N PHE A 131 14.33 -14.62 7.64
CA PHE A 131 14.08 -14.03 6.32
C PHE A 131 15.37 -13.87 5.51
N ARG A 132 16.49 -13.57 6.16
CA ARG A 132 17.79 -13.55 5.49
C ARG A 132 18.17 -14.91 4.92
N SER A 133 17.96 -15.98 5.69
CA SER A 133 18.37 -17.33 5.28
C SER A 133 17.41 -18.01 4.31
N ARG A 134 16.11 -17.70 4.36
CA ARG A 134 15.07 -18.43 3.60
C ARG A 134 14.30 -17.61 2.57
N ALA A 135 14.31 -16.27 2.67
CA ALA A 135 13.41 -15.41 1.89
C ALA A 135 14.12 -14.41 0.98
N GLU A 136 15.23 -13.78 1.41
CA GLU A 136 15.90 -12.69 0.66
C GLU A 136 16.14 -13.02 -0.82
N HIS A 137 16.81 -14.13 -1.10
CA HIS A 137 17.12 -14.54 -2.48
C HIS A 137 15.90 -15.10 -3.22
N ARG A 138 15.04 -15.88 -2.54
CA ARG A 138 13.90 -16.55 -3.18
C ARG A 138 12.75 -15.61 -3.52
N LEU A 139 12.59 -14.55 -2.73
CA LEU A 139 11.51 -13.57 -2.88
C LEU A 139 12.03 -12.23 -3.41
N CYS A 140 13.31 -12.14 -3.82
CA CYS A 140 13.94 -10.92 -4.34
C CYS A 140 13.64 -9.70 -3.44
N ILE A 141 13.85 -9.87 -2.13
CA ILE A 141 13.57 -8.85 -1.10
C ILE A 141 14.84 -8.50 -0.33
N GLY A 142 14.82 -7.34 0.33
CA GLY A 142 15.93 -6.88 1.15
C GLY A 142 16.81 -5.87 0.42
N LYS A 143 17.98 -5.59 0.99
CA LYS A 143 18.91 -4.63 0.39
C LYS A 143 19.61 -5.32 -0.76
N GLU A 144 19.66 -4.67 -1.93
CA GLU A 144 20.63 -5.02 -2.95
C GLU A 144 22.00 -4.96 -2.28
N ARG A 145 22.58 -6.14 -2.02
CA ARG A 145 24.01 -6.24 -1.77
C ARG A 145 24.57 -5.75 -3.08
N SER A 146 25.32 -4.65 -3.08
CA SER A 146 26.02 -4.17 -4.28
C SER A 146 26.78 -5.36 -4.83
N LEU A 147 26.19 -6.04 -5.81
CA LEU A 147 26.88 -7.00 -6.62
C LEU A 147 27.67 -6.09 -7.55
N VAL A 148 28.97 -6.07 -7.30
CA VAL A 148 29.99 -5.74 -8.30
C VAL A 148 29.48 -6.20 -9.68
N PRO A 149 29.67 -5.44 -10.77
CA PRO A 149 29.18 -5.85 -12.08
C PRO A 149 29.87 -7.16 -12.46
N TRP A 150 29.20 -8.30 -12.24
CA TRP A 150 29.67 -9.59 -12.71
C TRP A 150 29.46 -9.56 -14.22
N SER A 151 30.55 -9.21 -14.89
CA SER A 151 30.78 -9.31 -16.32
C SER A 151 30.07 -10.51 -16.93
N SER A 152 29.36 -10.22 -18.02
CA SER A 152 28.95 -11.12 -19.09
C SER A 152 29.87 -12.35 -19.21
N SER A 153 29.44 -13.50 -18.68
CA SER A 153 30.01 -14.81 -19.03
C SER A 153 29.17 -15.90 -18.38
N LEU A 154 28.71 -16.83 -19.22
CA LEU A 154 28.02 -18.10 -18.93
C LEU A 154 26.52 -18.01 -18.61
N GLY A 155 25.74 -18.09 -19.69
CA GLY A 155 24.73 -19.16 -19.82
C GLY A 155 23.44 -19.03 -19.01
N ASN A 156 22.40 -18.55 -19.70
CA ASN A 156 21.08 -19.18 -19.68
C ASN A 156 20.23 -19.20 -18.38
N GLN A 157 20.13 -18.09 -17.63
CA GLN A 157 18.94 -17.78 -16.78
C GLN A 157 18.66 -16.26 -16.64
N ARG A 158 18.88 -15.47 -17.69
CA ARG A 158 18.74 -14.01 -17.64
C ARG A 158 17.39 -13.58 -18.23
N GLY A 159 16.41 -13.25 -17.39
CA GLY A 159 15.17 -12.63 -17.87
C GLY A 159 14.06 -12.43 -16.83
N VAL A 160 14.04 -13.20 -15.73
CA VAL A 160 12.92 -13.13 -14.76
C VAL A 160 13.23 -12.26 -13.53
N ASP A 161 14.51 -12.05 -13.21
CA ASP A 161 14.88 -11.47 -11.92
C ASP A 161 14.95 -9.93 -11.91
N GLU A 162 15.09 -9.29 -13.07
CA GLU A 162 15.03 -7.82 -13.23
C GLU A 162 13.61 -7.27 -13.40
N SER A 163 12.61 -8.14 -13.58
CA SER A 163 11.24 -7.75 -13.94
C SER A 163 10.26 -7.67 -12.76
N LEU A 164 10.75 -7.71 -11.52
CA LEU A 164 9.87 -7.64 -10.35
C LEU A 164 10.30 -6.53 -9.38
N PRO A 165 9.33 -5.78 -8.82
CA PRO A 165 9.63 -4.80 -7.78
C PRO A 165 10.26 -5.51 -6.56
N ARG A 166 11.35 -4.94 -6.04
CA ARG A 166 12.14 -5.52 -4.94
C ARG A 166 11.98 -4.69 -3.66
N PRO A 167 11.01 -5.01 -2.77
CA PRO A 167 10.82 -4.24 -1.56
C PRO A 167 11.93 -4.52 -0.55
N ARG A 168 12.35 -3.48 0.17
CA ARG A 168 13.28 -3.63 1.29
C ARG A 168 12.54 -4.12 2.54
N LEU A 169 13.21 -4.87 3.40
CA LEU A 169 12.66 -5.23 4.71
C LEU A 169 13.08 -4.21 5.77
N VAL A 170 12.10 -3.72 6.53
CA VAL A 170 12.30 -2.76 7.63
C VAL A 170 11.61 -3.31 8.86
N TYR A 171 12.34 -3.43 9.98
CA TYR A 171 11.80 -3.98 11.22
C TYR A 171 11.39 -2.85 12.15
N TYR A 172 10.09 -2.73 12.41
CA TYR A 172 9.53 -1.81 13.39
C TYR A 172 9.35 -2.57 14.71
N ARG A 173 10.28 -2.35 15.65
CA ARG A 173 10.31 -3.07 16.93
C ARG A 173 9.41 -2.36 17.93
N THR A 174 8.33 -3.02 18.34
CA THR A 174 7.52 -2.55 19.47
C THR A 174 8.24 -2.84 20.77
N ARG A 175 8.22 -1.88 21.70
CA ARG A 175 8.62 -2.14 23.09
C ARG A 175 7.53 -3.01 23.70
N THR A 176 7.87 -4.23 24.09
CA THR A 176 7.07 -4.95 25.07
C THR A 176 7.70 -4.64 26.41
N ASP A 177 7.16 -3.64 27.10
CA ASP A 177 7.45 -3.46 28.52
C ASP A 177 6.90 -4.71 29.21
N THR A 178 7.78 -5.63 29.58
CA THR A 178 7.48 -6.59 30.64
C THR A 178 7.45 -5.78 31.93
N VAL A 179 6.26 -5.31 32.33
CA VAL A 179 6.01 -5.00 33.73
C VAL A 179 6.10 -6.34 34.45
N VAL A 180 7.16 -6.48 35.25
CA VAL A 180 7.46 -7.64 36.10
C VAL A 180 6.41 -7.75 37.19
#